data_AF-A0A603FDA3-F1
#
_entry.id   AF-A0A603FDA3-F1
#
_cell.length_a   1.000
_cell.length_b   1.000
_cell.length_c   1.000
_cell.angle_alpha   90.00
_cell.angle_beta   90.00
_cell.angle_gamma   90.00
#
_symmetry.space_group_name_H-M   'P 1'
#
loop_
_entity.id
_entity.type
_entity.pdbx_description
1 polymer ?
#
loop_
_entity_poly.entity_id
_entity_poly.type
_entity_poly.pdbx_seq_one_letter_code
_entity_poly.pdbx_strand_id
1 'polypeptide(L)'
;MVTYLLKKLNLVVIIMSIMLFFLVFQVSTNSILLNSIKNSNFIFSKLMALSDTKSEIYSLNNELSKTRTKLLAIGATVLSNDRNSEEENNVKKQLAHIAKTLQLTSKKWEILKQKHKSDNSFKELDKKFKQLHNSLIELCNFLSAGDIKSAIKQPTQKIQDSFFDSFVIYMGDLNEDLQQQYINQENAYKASLIFFVCFLAISLFFVFFSWYLLKNTLITP
;
A
#
# COMPACT_ATOMS: atom_id res chain seq x y z
N MET A 1 -38.22 -10.53 -61.31
CA MET A 1 -37.83 -11.55 -60.32
C MET A 1 -36.35 -11.45 -59.92
N VAL A 2 -35.43 -11.38 -60.89
CA VAL A 2 -33.96 -11.26 -60.67
C VAL A 2 -33.56 -9.99 -59.91
N THR A 3 -34.16 -8.84 -60.22
CA THR A 3 -33.90 -7.55 -59.56
C THR A 3 -34.31 -7.52 -58.08
N TYR A 4 -35.35 -8.27 -57.69
CA TYR A 4 -35.81 -8.39 -56.31
C TYR A 4 -34.89 -9.30 -55.47
N LEU A 5 -34.40 -10.39 -56.08
CA LEU A 5 -33.41 -11.29 -55.47
C LEU A 5 -32.07 -10.58 -55.24
N LEU A 6 -31.61 -9.75 -56.20
CA LEU A 6 -30.38 -8.93 -56.06
C LEU A 6 -30.50 -7.89 -54.94
N LYS A 7 -31.63 -7.18 -54.81
CA LYS A 7 -31.87 -6.26 -53.69
C LYS A 7 -31.88 -6.96 -52.32
N LYS A 8 -32.46 -8.17 -52.23
CA LYS A 8 -32.43 -8.98 -51.00
C LYS A 8 -31.01 -9.46 -50.64
N LEU A 9 -30.22 -9.87 -51.63
CA LEU A 9 -28.86 -10.36 -51.42
C LEU A 9 -27.95 -9.22 -50.93
N ASN A 10 -28.08 -8.02 -51.51
CA ASN A 10 -27.39 -6.82 -51.02
C ASN A 10 -27.82 -6.44 -49.60
N LEU A 11 -29.11 -6.56 -49.28
CA LEU A 11 -29.63 -6.27 -47.93
C LEU A 11 -29.10 -7.26 -46.88
N VAL A 12 -29.03 -8.55 -47.19
CA VAL A 12 -28.44 -9.57 -46.30
C VAL A 12 -26.94 -9.30 -46.09
N VAL A 13 -26.21 -8.94 -47.14
CA VAL A 13 -24.78 -8.59 -47.03
C VAL A 13 -24.56 -7.35 -46.15
N ILE A 14 -25.40 -6.33 -46.26
CA ILE A 14 -25.36 -5.13 -45.40
C ILE A 14 -25.61 -5.51 -43.93
N ILE A 15 -26.63 -6.32 -43.67
CA ILE A 15 -26.98 -6.76 -42.31
C ILE A 15 -25.84 -7.62 -41.70
N MET A 16 -25.28 -8.56 -42.46
CA MET A 16 -24.16 -9.39 -42.00
C MET A 16 -22.90 -8.54 -41.73
N SER A 17 -22.63 -7.52 -42.55
CA SER A 17 -21.52 -6.60 -42.33
C SER A 17 -21.68 -5.80 -41.04
N ILE A 18 -22.90 -5.30 -40.76
CA ILE A 18 -23.23 -4.59 -39.52
C ILE A 18 -23.08 -5.52 -38.30
N MET A 19 -23.56 -6.77 -38.40
CA MET A 19 -23.38 -7.75 -37.32
C MET A 19 -21.90 -8.08 -37.06
N LEU A 20 -21.12 -8.30 -38.12
CA LEU A 20 -19.70 -8.59 -37.98
C LEU A 20 -18.96 -7.43 -37.31
N PHE A 21 -19.24 -6.20 -37.73
CA PHE A 21 -18.71 -5.00 -37.09
C PHE A 21 -19.10 -4.94 -35.61
N PHE A 22 -20.37 -5.19 -35.28
CA PHE A 22 -20.85 -5.16 -33.91
C PHE A 22 -20.17 -6.20 -33.03
N LEU A 23 -19.92 -7.41 -33.53
CA LEU A 23 -19.20 -8.47 -32.81
C LEU A 23 -17.75 -8.07 -32.53
N VAL A 24 -17.02 -7.55 -33.54
CA VAL A 24 -15.65 -7.06 -33.37
C VAL A 24 -15.61 -5.91 -32.35
N PHE A 25 -16.61 -5.02 -32.41
CA PHE A 25 -16.74 -3.89 -31.50
C PHE A 25 -17.02 -4.33 -30.06
N GLN A 26 -17.91 -5.29 -29.84
CA GLN A 26 -18.17 -5.86 -28.52
C GLN A 26 -16.93 -6.50 -27.91
N VAL A 27 -16.18 -7.30 -28.70
CA VAL A 27 -14.94 -7.93 -28.22
C VAL A 27 -13.89 -6.90 -27.85
N SER A 28 -13.73 -5.85 -28.67
CA SER A 28 -12.78 -4.76 -28.39
C SER A 28 -13.14 -4.02 -27.10
N THR A 29 -14.43 -3.72 -26.91
CA THR A 29 -14.94 -3.04 -25.71
C THR A 29 -14.71 -3.87 -24.45
N ASN A 30 -15.06 -5.15 -24.49
CA ASN A 30 -14.88 -6.07 -23.37
C ASN A 30 -13.39 -6.29 -23.06
N SER A 31 -12.52 -6.30 -24.07
CA SER A 31 -11.07 -6.46 -23.88
C SER A 31 -10.45 -5.26 -23.15
N ILE A 32 -10.84 -4.03 -23.52
CA ILE A 32 -10.39 -2.80 -22.85
C ILE A 32 -10.90 -2.76 -21.41
N LEU A 33 -12.17 -3.11 -21.18
CA LEU A 33 -12.78 -3.13 -19.86
C LEU A 33 -12.09 -4.15 -18.93
N LEU A 34 -11.81 -5.36 -19.42
CA LEU A 34 -11.08 -6.38 -18.67
C LEU A 34 -9.66 -5.91 -18.30
N ASN A 35 -8.97 -5.24 -19.23
CA ASN A 35 -7.65 -4.69 -18.96
C ASN A 35 -7.69 -3.57 -17.91
N SER A 36 -8.68 -2.68 -17.99
CA SER A 36 -8.88 -1.60 -17.01
C SER A 36 -9.15 -2.15 -15.61
N ILE A 37 -10.02 -3.16 -15.49
CA ILE A 37 -10.32 -3.80 -14.20
C ILE A 37 -9.05 -4.47 -13.63
N LYS A 38 -8.31 -5.25 -14.44
CA LYS A 38 -7.07 -5.90 -13.99
C LYS A 38 -6.04 -4.88 -13.49
N ASN A 39 -5.81 -3.81 -14.24
CA ASN A 39 -4.86 -2.77 -13.85
C ASN A 39 -5.31 -2.05 -12.57
N SER A 40 -6.60 -1.73 -12.43
CA SER A 40 -7.14 -1.09 -11.23
C SER A 40 -7.01 -1.95 -9.97
N ASN A 41 -7.28 -3.26 -10.07
CA ASN A 41 -7.14 -4.19 -8.97
C ASN A 41 -5.67 -4.35 -8.54
N PHE A 42 -4.75 -4.37 -9.51
CA PHE A 42 -3.31 -4.42 -9.23
C PHE A 42 -2.83 -3.16 -8.49
N ILE A 43 -3.20 -1.97 -8.97
CA ILE A 43 -2.86 -0.70 -8.32
C ILE A 43 -3.46 -0.63 -6.92
N PHE A 44 -4.74 -0.99 -6.75
CA PHE A 44 -5.41 -0.99 -5.45
C PHE A 44 -4.73 -1.93 -4.45
N SER A 45 -4.37 -3.15 -4.87
CA SER A 45 -3.64 -4.10 -4.03
C SER A 45 -2.26 -3.55 -3.62
N LYS A 46 -1.54 -2.91 -4.53
CA LYS A 46 -0.27 -2.24 -4.22
C LYS A 46 -0.44 -1.10 -3.21
N LEU A 47 -1.47 -0.24 -3.40
CA LEU A 47 -1.79 0.85 -2.48
C LEU A 47 -2.13 0.33 -1.08
N MET A 48 -2.96 -0.72 -0.99
CA MET A 48 -3.32 -1.35 0.27
C MET A 48 -2.09 -1.93 0.97
N ALA A 49 -1.24 -2.66 0.25
CA ALA A 49 0.01 -3.19 0.79
C ALA A 49 0.94 -2.09 1.33
N LEU A 50 1.11 -0.97 0.61
CA LEU A 50 1.90 0.18 1.07
C LEU A 50 1.30 0.83 2.31
N SER A 51 -0.03 0.99 2.36
CA SER A 51 -0.74 1.52 3.52
C SER A 51 -0.59 0.61 4.75
N ASP A 52 -0.71 -0.69 4.56
CA ASP A 52 -0.54 -1.70 5.62
C ASP A 52 0.88 -1.68 6.17
N THR A 53 1.89 -1.68 5.29
CA THR A 53 3.31 -1.53 5.68
C THR A 53 3.50 -0.27 6.53
N LYS A 54 2.95 0.87 6.11
CA LYS A 54 3.05 2.11 6.89
C LYS A 54 2.46 1.98 8.28
N SER A 55 1.23 1.46 8.36
CA SER A 55 0.53 1.26 9.61
C SER A 55 1.33 0.37 10.56
N GLU A 56 1.93 -0.70 10.03
CA GLU A 56 2.75 -1.65 10.79
C GLU A 56 4.02 -0.98 11.35
N ILE A 57 4.74 -0.21 10.54
CA ILE A 57 5.96 0.51 10.99
C ILE A 57 5.62 1.61 12.00
N TYR A 58 4.54 2.38 11.78
CA TYR A 58 4.06 3.38 12.75
C TYR A 58 3.74 2.72 14.10
N SER A 59 3.04 1.58 14.07
CA SER A 59 2.67 0.82 15.27
C SER A 59 3.90 0.37 16.06
N LEU A 60 4.92 -0.15 15.37
CA LEU A 60 6.17 -0.59 16.00
C LEU A 60 6.98 0.57 16.58
N ASN A 61 7.06 1.71 15.88
CA ASN A 61 7.70 2.92 16.42
C ASN A 61 7.00 3.39 17.71
N ASN A 62 5.67 3.40 17.72
CA ASN A 62 4.89 3.74 18.91
C ASN A 62 5.11 2.73 20.06
N GLU A 63 5.18 1.44 19.75
CA GLU A 63 5.46 0.38 20.73
C GLU A 63 6.85 0.53 21.37
N LEU A 64 7.89 0.84 20.57
CA LEU A 64 9.24 1.14 21.08
C LEU A 64 9.24 2.40 21.95
N SER A 65 8.56 3.45 21.52
CA SER A 65 8.46 4.72 22.27
C SER A 65 7.76 4.51 23.61
N LYS A 66 6.63 3.79 23.63
CA LYS A 66 5.93 3.41 24.86
C LYS A 66 6.80 2.53 25.77
N THR A 67 7.55 1.59 25.20
CA THR A 67 8.45 0.72 25.94
C THR A 67 9.50 1.53 26.69
N ARG A 68 10.12 2.50 26.02
CA ARG A 68 11.06 3.42 26.66
C ARG A 68 10.38 4.21 27.78
N THR A 69 9.24 4.83 27.54
CA THR A 69 8.55 5.62 28.57
C THR A 69 8.22 4.78 29.81
N LYS A 70 7.82 3.51 29.62
CA LYS A 70 7.64 2.57 30.72
C LYS A 70 8.94 2.25 31.44
N LEU A 71 10.03 2.01 30.72
CA LEU A 71 11.35 1.78 31.33
C LEU A 71 11.83 3.01 32.13
N LEU A 72 11.59 4.22 31.64
CA LEU A 72 11.90 5.45 32.39
C LEU A 72 11.07 5.56 33.67
N ALA A 73 9.77 5.29 33.59
CA ALA A 73 8.89 5.28 34.77
C ALA A 73 9.34 4.22 35.80
N ILE A 74 9.66 3.01 35.35
CA ILE A 74 10.20 1.95 36.21
C ILE A 74 11.54 2.36 36.82
N GLY A 75 12.43 2.96 36.02
CA GLY A 75 13.71 3.46 36.50
C GLY A 75 13.55 4.49 37.62
N ALA A 76 12.59 5.41 37.50
CA ALA A 76 12.24 6.34 38.56
C ALA A 76 11.72 5.61 39.82
N THR A 77 10.85 4.60 39.66
CA THR A 77 10.39 3.77 40.78
C THR A 77 11.54 3.00 41.44
N VAL A 78 12.51 2.49 40.68
CA VAL A 78 13.66 1.77 41.25
C VAL A 78 14.64 2.69 41.97
N LEU A 79 14.69 3.98 41.61
CA LEU A 79 15.49 4.98 42.32
C LEU A 79 14.93 5.33 43.72
N SER A 80 13.67 5.03 44.00
CA SER A 80 13.06 5.28 45.31
C SER A 80 13.61 4.32 46.37
N ASN A 81 14.10 4.84 47.50
CA ASN A 81 14.77 4.06 48.55
C ASN A 81 13.84 3.22 49.44
N ASP A 82 12.53 3.52 49.52
CA ASP A 82 11.61 2.91 50.51
C ASP A 82 10.54 2.01 49.87
N ARG A 83 10.92 1.18 48.88
CA ARG A 83 9.94 0.26 48.26
C ARG A 83 9.61 -0.92 49.18
N ASN A 84 8.33 -1.22 49.30
CA ASN A 84 7.90 -2.46 49.95
C ASN A 84 8.04 -3.68 49.00
N SER A 85 7.93 -4.89 49.57
CA SER A 85 8.09 -6.15 48.82
C SER A 85 7.08 -6.33 47.68
N GLU A 86 5.89 -5.74 47.79
CA GLU A 86 4.84 -5.78 46.77
C GLU A 86 5.22 -4.92 45.55
N GLU A 87 5.74 -3.72 45.79
CA GLU A 87 6.24 -2.80 44.76
C GLU A 87 7.43 -3.40 44.01
N GLU A 88 8.36 -4.04 44.72
CA GLU A 88 9.48 -4.74 44.08
C GLU A 88 9.01 -5.86 43.15
N ASN A 89 8.01 -6.63 43.59
CA ASN A 89 7.42 -7.71 42.80
C ASN A 89 6.70 -7.15 41.56
N ASN A 90 5.98 -6.03 41.71
CA ASN A 90 5.33 -5.36 40.59
C ASN A 90 6.34 -4.86 39.55
N VAL A 91 7.45 -4.23 39.98
CA VAL A 91 8.55 -3.82 39.10
C VAL A 91 9.10 -5.01 38.30
N LYS A 92 9.37 -6.14 38.97
CA LYS A 92 9.85 -7.37 38.31
C LYS A 92 8.86 -7.89 37.26
N LYS A 93 7.55 -7.90 37.58
CA LYS A 93 6.49 -8.30 36.63
C LYS A 93 6.43 -7.37 35.42
N GLN A 94 6.53 -6.05 35.62
CA GLN A 94 6.52 -5.07 34.54
C GLN A 94 7.74 -5.20 33.62
N LEU A 95 8.93 -5.40 34.18
CA LEU A 95 10.15 -5.65 33.41
C LEU A 95 10.06 -6.96 32.60
N ALA A 96 9.54 -8.03 33.20
CA ALA A 96 9.30 -9.29 32.50
C ALA A 96 8.28 -9.13 31.35
N HIS A 97 7.24 -8.32 31.54
CA HIS A 97 6.30 -7.97 30.47
C HIS A 97 7.00 -7.18 29.35
N ILE A 98 7.81 -6.18 29.69
CA ILE A 98 8.56 -5.38 28.70
C ILE A 98 9.51 -6.27 27.89
N ALA A 99 10.22 -7.20 28.52
CA ALA A 99 11.08 -8.15 27.82
C ALA A 99 10.30 -8.98 26.79
N LYS A 100 9.10 -9.46 27.16
CA LYS A 100 8.19 -10.15 26.21
C LYS A 100 7.74 -9.23 25.08
N THR A 101 7.36 -7.99 25.38
CA THR A 101 6.99 -6.99 24.37
C THR A 101 8.13 -6.79 23.37
N LEU A 102 9.36 -6.55 23.85
CA LEU A 102 10.54 -6.38 22.99
C LEU A 102 10.79 -7.61 22.11
N GLN A 103 10.60 -8.83 22.63
CA GLN A 103 10.72 -10.05 21.84
C GLN A 103 9.66 -10.13 20.72
N LEU A 104 8.41 -9.76 21.02
CA LEU A 104 7.33 -9.71 20.03
C LEU A 104 7.57 -8.64 18.97
N THR A 105 8.01 -7.45 19.37
CA THR A 105 8.38 -6.34 18.48
C THR A 105 9.49 -6.78 17.50
N SER A 106 10.52 -7.49 17.99
CA SER A 106 11.58 -8.04 17.14
C SER A 106 11.04 -9.05 16.11
N LYS A 107 10.14 -9.95 16.52
CA LYS A 107 9.52 -10.91 15.58
C LYS A 107 8.73 -10.22 14.48
N LYS A 108 7.90 -9.22 14.85
CA LYS A 108 7.15 -8.41 13.87
C LYS A 108 8.09 -7.68 12.92
N TRP A 109 9.17 -7.11 13.45
CA TRP A 109 10.18 -6.43 12.64
C TRP A 109 10.86 -7.36 11.63
N GLU A 110 11.21 -8.58 12.02
CA GLU A 110 11.83 -9.55 11.09
C GLU A 110 10.88 -9.96 9.96
N ILE A 111 9.56 -10.03 10.22
CA ILE A 111 8.55 -10.25 9.17
C ILE A 111 8.54 -9.09 8.17
N LEU A 112 8.53 -7.84 8.66
CA LEU A 112 8.63 -6.64 7.81
C LEU A 112 9.91 -6.64 6.98
N LYS A 113 11.05 -6.91 7.62
CA LYS A 113 12.35 -6.96 6.95
C LYS A 113 12.42 -8.01 5.85
N GLN A 114 11.75 -9.15 6.01
CA GLN A 114 11.66 -10.15 4.93
C GLN A 114 10.85 -9.63 3.75
N LYS A 115 9.76 -8.89 3.99
CA LYS A 115 8.96 -8.25 2.93
C LYS A 115 9.75 -7.16 2.18
N HIS A 116 10.64 -6.43 2.87
CA HIS A 116 11.37 -5.28 2.34
C HIS A 116 12.87 -5.55 2.09
N LYS A 117 13.28 -6.81 1.94
CA LYS A 117 14.71 -7.20 1.86
C LYS A 117 15.49 -6.55 0.70
N SER A 118 14.82 -6.22 -0.40
CA SER A 118 15.38 -5.59 -1.59
C SER A 118 15.43 -4.05 -1.53
N ASP A 119 14.81 -3.45 -0.51
CA ASP A 119 14.70 -2.00 -0.36
C ASP A 119 15.95 -1.46 0.34
N ASN A 120 16.71 -0.61 -0.37
CA ASN A 120 17.92 0.00 0.19
C ASN A 120 17.59 1.02 1.29
N SER A 121 16.49 1.76 1.16
CA SER A 121 16.04 2.72 2.18
C SER A 121 15.66 2.00 3.48
N PHE A 122 15.15 0.77 3.38
CA PHE A 122 14.82 -0.06 4.54
C PHE A 122 16.07 -0.54 5.32
N LYS A 123 17.24 -0.66 4.67
CA LYS A 123 18.47 -1.16 5.34
C LYS A 123 18.97 -0.25 6.44
N GLU A 124 18.97 1.06 6.21
CA GLU A 124 19.36 2.02 7.25
C GLU A 124 18.35 2.03 8.39
N LEU A 125 17.05 1.97 8.08
CA LEU A 125 16.00 1.85 9.08
C LEU A 125 16.17 0.58 9.95
N ASP A 126 16.46 -0.57 9.34
CA ASP A 126 16.73 -1.84 10.03
C ASP A 126 17.94 -1.73 10.98
N LYS A 127 19.02 -1.10 10.53
CA LYS A 127 20.21 -0.88 11.33
C LYS A 127 19.90 -0.04 12.57
N LYS A 128 19.17 1.06 12.41
CA LYS A 128 18.79 1.93 13.52
C LYS A 128 17.77 1.27 14.45
N PHE A 129 16.82 0.52 13.91
CA PHE A 129 15.90 -0.28 14.70
C PHE A 129 16.65 -1.25 15.62
N LYS A 130 17.59 -2.04 15.07
CA LYS A 130 18.38 -2.98 15.86
C LYS A 130 19.17 -2.30 16.97
N GLN A 131 19.75 -1.14 16.68
CA GLN A 131 20.48 -0.35 17.67
C GLN A 131 19.55 0.09 18.82
N LEU A 132 18.38 0.65 18.50
CA LEU A 132 17.39 1.07 19.49
C LEU A 132 16.84 -0.12 20.28
N HIS A 133 16.45 -1.19 19.60
CA HIS A 133 15.89 -2.39 20.19
C HIS A 133 16.86 -3.06 21.17
N ASN A 134 18.12 -3.23 20.77
CA ASN A 134 19.17 -3.76 21.65
C ASN A 134 19.40 -2.84 22.86
N SER A 135 19.40 -1.52 22.65
CA SER A 135 19.56 -0.57 23.75
C SER A 135 18.42 -0.66 24.75
N LEU A 136 17.17 -0.84 24.29
CA LEU A 136 16.02 -1.03 25.19
C LEU A 136 16.08 -2.37 25.94
N ILE A 137 16.61 -3.43 25.33
CA ILE A 137 16.89 -4.70 26.01
C ILE A 137 17.93 -4.50 27.11
N GLU A 138 19.06 -3.84 26.80
CA GLU A 138 20.10 -3.52 27.78
C GLU A 138 19.54 -2.69 28.93
N LEU A 139 18.74 -1.66 28.63
CA LEU A 139 18.08 -0.85 29.64
C LEU A 139 17.16 -1.68 30.54
N CYS A 140 16.36 -2.56 29.96
CA CYS A 140 15.53 -3.49 30.71
C CYS A 140 16.36 -4.41 31.61
N ASN A 141 17.51 -4.89 31.14
CA ASN A 141 18.42 -5.75 31.90
C ASN A 141 19.08 -5.00 33.05
N PHE A 142 19.55 -3.77 32.83
CA PHE A 142 20.11 -2.92 33.88
C PHE A 142 19.09 -2.65 34.99
N LEU A 143 17.86 -2.29 34.63
CA LEU A 143 16.78 -2.08 35.60
C LEU A 143 16.40 -3.37 36.34
N SER A 144 16.44 -4.52 35.66
CA SER A 144 16.18 -5.84 36.28
C SER A 144 17.26 -6.24 37.28
N ALA A 145 18.52 -5.87 37.01
CA ALA A 145 19.66 -6.09 37.91
C ALA A 145 19.76 -5.04 39.02
N GLY A 146 18.95 -3.98 39.00
CA GLY A 146 19.07 -2.84 39.90
C GLY A 146 20.26 -1.92 39.61
N ASP A 147 20.93 -2.08 38.47
CA ASP A 147 22.06 -1.24 38.04
C ASP A 147 21.58 0.07 37.40
N ILE A 148 21.07 0.97 38.24
CA ILE A 148 20.55 2.25 37.78
C ILE A 148 21.66 3.16 37.22
N LYS A 149 22.89 3.01 37.70
CA LYS A 149 24.03 3.81 37.23
C LYS A 149 24.33 3.53 35.76
N SER A 150 24.31 2.25 35.35
CA SER A 150 24.47 1.89 33.93
C SER A 150 23.24 2.27 33.10
N ALA A 151 22.03 2.12 33.65
CA ALA A 151 20.79 2.53 33.00
C ALA A 151 20.79 4.03 32.63
N ILE A 152 21.18 4.90 33.56
CA ILE A 152 21.21 6.37 33.34
C ILE A 152 22.31 6.78 32.35
N LYS A 153 23.44 6.07 32.32
CA LYS A 153 24.57 6.37 31.42
C LYS A 153 24.27 6.05 29.96
N GLN A 154 23.29 5.18 29.69
CA GLN A 154 22.96 4.81 28.32
C GLN A 154 22.42 6.04 27.57
N PRO A 155 22.95 6.39 26.38
CA PRO A 155 22.49 7.54 25.61
C PRO A 155 21.20 7.21 24.82
N THR A 156 20.20 6.63 25.48
CA THR A 156 18.98 6.09 24.84
C THR A 156 18.23 7.15 24.04
N GLN A 157 18.25 8.42 24.46
CA GLN A 157 17.67 9.55 23.71
C GLN A 157 18.23 9.65 22.31
N LYS A 158 19.55 9.83 22.21
CA LYS A 158 20.25 9.96 20.94
C LYS A 158 20.03 8.75 20.03
N ILE A 159 19.94 7.55 20.60
CA ILE A 159 19.69 6.32 19.83
C ILE A 159 18.27 6.32 19.27
N GLN A 160 17.27 6.73 20.06
CA GLN A 160 15.90 6.84 19.59
C GLN A 160 15.75 7.95 18.54
N ASP A 161 16.38 9.10 18.73
CA ASP A 161 16.37 10.19 17.76
C ASP A 161 16.96 9.72 16.43
N SER A 162 18.10 9.04 16.46
CA SER A 162 18.72 8.50 15.24
C SER A 162 17.86 7.45 14.54
N PHE A 163 17.04 6.69 15.27
CA PHE A 163 16.04 5.80 14.66
C PHE A 163 14.88 6.60 14.07
N PHE A 164 14.39 7.62 14.79
CA PHE A 164 13.31 8.48 14.33
C PHE A 164 13.68 9.21 13.03
N ASP A 165 14.91 9.69 12.89
CA ASP A 165 15.39 10.33 11.65
C ASP A 165 15.29 9.36 10.45
N SER A 166 15.82 8.14 10.59
CA SER A 166 15.71 7.13 9.53
C SER A 166 14.27 6.69 9.29
N PHE A 167 13.44 6.67 10.33
CA PHE A 167 12.01 6.38 10.22
C PHE A 167 11.29 7.48 9.41
N VAL A 168 11.53 8.76 9.67
CA VAL A 168 10.93 9.87 8.93
C VAL A 168 11.32 9.82 7.46
N ILE A 169 12.61 9.58 7.16
CA ILE A 169 13.10 9.42 5.79
C ILE A 169 12.36 8.28 5.08
N TYR A 170 12.32 7.09 5.69
CA TYR A 170 11.66 5.93 5.09
C TYR A 170 10.15 6.15 4.87
N MET A 171 9.48 6.80 5.82
CA MET A 171 8.06 7.11 5.69
C MET A 171 7.79 8.19 4.63
N GLY A 172 8.75 9.09 4.41
CA GLY A 172 8.80 10.02 3.28
C GLY A 172 8.84 9.27 1.94
N ASP A 173 9.81 8.37 1.76
CA ASP A 173 9.95 7.55 0.55
C ASP A 173 8.65 6.76 0.24
N LEU A 174 8.04 6.16 1.27
CA LEU A 174 6.75 5.46 1.10
C LEU A 174 5.58 6.40 0.81
N ASN A 175 5.61 7.67 1.27
CA ASN A 175 4.62 8.68 0.88
C ASN A 175 4.76 9.04 -0.59
N GLU A 176 5.98 9.21 -1.08
CA GLU A 176 6.21 9.53 -2.49
C GLU A 176 5.72 8.39 -3.42
N ASP A 177 6.01 7.12 -3.13
CA ASP A 177 5.47 6.00 -3.94
C ASP A 177 3.94 5.99 -3.90
N LEU A 178 3.31 6.20 -2.73
CA LEU A 178 1.85 6.30 -2.62
C LEU A 178 1.26 7.45 -3.45
N GLN A 179 1.89 8.63 -3.43
CA GLN A 179 1.47 9.78 -4.23
C GLN A 179 1.63 9.51 -5.73
N GLN A 180 2.75 8.91 -6.14
CA GLN A 180 2.96 8.52 -7.54
C GLN A 180 1.93 7.48 -8.01
N GLN A 181 1.58 6.50 -7.18
CA GLN A 181 0.52 5.55 -7.52
C GLN A 181 -0.84 6.23 -7.69
N TYR A 182 -1.17 7.21 -6.85
CA TYR A 182 -2.40 7.99 -6.97
C TYR A 182 -2.44 8.82 -8.27
N ILE A 183 -1.34 9.52 -8.60
CA ILE A 183 -1.22 10.28 -9.86
C ILE A 183 -1.33 9.35 -11.07
N ASN A 184 -0.70 8.18 -11.03
CA ASN A 184 -0.79 7.18 -12.10
C ASN A 184 -2.23 6.68 -12.28
N GLN A 185 -2.98 6.51 -11.18
CA GLN A 185 -4.40 6.16 -11.22
C GLN A 185 -5.24 7.27 -11.87
N GLU A 186 -5.00 8.53 -11.52
CA GLU A 186 -5.69 9.69 -12.10
C GLU A 186 -5.41 9.81 -13.61
N ASN A 187 -4.16 9.60 -14.03
CA ASN A 187 -3.78 9.60 -15.44
C ASN A 187 -4.41 8.43 -16.21
N ALA A 188 -4.46 7.23 -15.62
CA ALA A 188 -5.15 6.08 -16.22
C ALA A 188 -6.66 6.34 -16.35
N TYR A 189 -7.27 7.02 -15.37
CA TYR A 189 -8.67 7.45 -15.45
C TYR A 189 -8.90 8.47 -16.57
N LYS A 190 -8.05 9.50 -16.68
CA LYS A 190 -8.12 10.48 -17.79
C LYS A 190 -7.98 9.82 -19.15
N ALA A 191 -7.06 8.87 -19.30
CA ALA A 191 -6.91 8.08 -20.53
C ALA A 191 -8.19 7.27 -20.84
N SER A 192 -8.79 6.63 -19.83
CA SER A 192 -10.07 5.92 -19.96
C SER A 192 -11.20 6.84 -20.44
N LEU A 193 -11.24 8.07 -19.94
CA LEU A 193 -12.21 9.09 -20.34
C LEU A 193 -12.04 9.47 -21.83
N ILE A 194 -10.80 9.63 -22.30
CA ILE A 194 -10.51 9.87 -23.73
C ILE A 194 -10.97 8.69 -24.59
N PHE A 195 -10.70 7.45 -24.15
CA PHE A 195 -11.20 6.26 -24.85
C PHE A 195 -12.72 6.21 -24.91
N PHE A 196 -13.41 6.60 -23.84
CA PHE A 196 -14.88 6.67 -23.81
C PHE A 196 -15.42 7.71 -24.80
N VAL A 197 -14.80 8.90 -24.87
CA VAL A 197 -15.20 9.94 -25.84
C VAL A 197 -14.96 9.48 -27.28
N CYS A 198 -13.80 8.88 -27.56
CA CYS A 198 -13.50 8.31 -28.88
C CYS A 198 -14.50 7.19 -29.25
N PHE A 199 -14.83 6.33 -28.29
CA PHE A 199 -15.83 5.27 -28.46
C PHE A 199 -17.21 5.83 -28.82
N LEU A 200 -17.64 6.87 -28.11
CA LEU A 200 -18.93 7.53 -28.36
C LEU A 200 -18.96 8.16 -29.76
N ALA A 201 -17.87 8.81 -30.18
CA ALA A 201 -17.75 9.40 -31.51
C ALA A 201 -17.80 8.35 -32.62
N ILE A 202 -17.09 7.23 -32.48
CA ILE A 202 -17.09 6.12 -33.45
C ILE A 202 -18.48 5.48 -33.55
N SER A 203 -19.15 5.29 -32.41
CA SER A 203 -20.51 4.76 -32.39
C SER A 203 -21.48 5.66 -33.15
N LEU A 204 -21.42 6.97 -32.91
CA LEU A 204 -22.24 7.96 -33.64
C LEU A 204 -21.97 7.91 -35.15
N PHE A 205 -20.70 7.89 -35.54
CA PHE A 205 -20.30 7.78 -36.94
C PHE A 205 -20.88 6.53 -37.61
N PHE A 206 -20.84 5.39 -36.91
CA PHE A 206 -21.35 4.13 -37.45
C PHE A 206 -22.87 4.14 -37.63
N VAL A 207 -23.63 4.79 -36.72
CA VAL A 207 -25.09 4.98 -36.89
C VAL A 207 -25.38 5.80 -38.14
N PHE A 208 -24.69 6.92 -38.34
CA PHE A 208 -24.85 7.75 -39.54
C PHE A 208 -24.43 7.00 -40.82
N PHE A 209 -23.35 6.24 -40.77
CA PHE A 209 -22.86 5.47 -41.90
C PHE A 209 -23.82 4.34 -42.30
N SER A 210 -24.36 3.61 -41.32
CA SER A 210 -25.38 2.58 -41.53
C SER A 210 -26.66 3.17 -42.13
N TRP A 211 -27.10 4.33 -41.62
CA TRP A 211 -28.22 5.07 -42.20
C TRP A 211 -27.96 5.48 -43.65
N TYR A 212 -26.75 6.00 -43.94
CA TYR A 212 -26.36 6.39 -45.29
C TYR A 212 -26.34 5.21 -46.26
N LEU A 213 -25.78 4.06 -45.86
CA LEU A 213 -25.76 2.82 -46.65
C LEU A 213 -27.17 2.32 -46.94
N LEU A 214 -28.06 2.33 -45.93
CA LEU A 214 -29.47 1.98 -46.11
C LEU A 214 -30.16 2.94 -47.08
N LYS A 215 -29.97 4.25 -46.93
CA LYS A 215 -30.56 5.25 -47.83
C LYS A 215 -30.08 5.05 -49.28
N ASN A 216 -28.77 4.88 -49.49
CA ASN A 216 -28.20 4.74 -50.82
C ASN A 216 -28.63 3.44 -51.53
N THR A 217 -28.89 2.37 -50.79
CA THR A 217 -29.24 1.05 -51.37
C THR A 217 -30.75 0.84 -51.51
N LEU A 218 -31.57 1.47 -50.65
CA LEU A 218 -33.03 1.30 -50.63
C LEU A 218 -33.82 2.47 -51.23
N ILE A 219 -33.35 3.72 -51.09
CA ILE A 219 -34.15 4.93 -51.33
C ILE A 219 -33.80 5.64 -52.64
N THR A 220 -32.58 5.50 -53.16
CA THR A 220 -32.21 5.97 -54.50
C THR A 220 -32.21 4.80 -55.49
N PRO A 221 -33.02 4.84 -56.57
CA PRO A 221 -33.00 3.81 -57.62
C PRO A 221 -31.67 3.77 -58.37
#